data_AF-A0A9W8Y4B5-F1
#
_entry.id   AF-A0A9W8Y4B5-F1
#
_cell.length_a   1.000
_cell.length_b   1.000
_cell.length_c   1.000
_cell.angle_alpha   90.00
_cell.angle_beta   90.00
_cell.angle_gamma   90.00
#
_symmetry.space_group_name_H-M   'P 1'
#
loop_
_entity.id
_entity.type
_entity.pdbx_description
1 polymer ?
#
loop_
_entity_poly.entity_id
_entity_poly.type
_entity_poly.pdbx_seq_one_letter_code
_entity_poly.pdbx_strand_id
1 'polypeptide(L)'
;MNAAAEAVMKELPDLVLAYGNSDEYSFVFHKDCVLFERRASKLTTTIVSTFTSYYVFLWPKYFPDKPLTPPLPSFDGRAVCYPSDFNLRDYMSWRQVDCHINNLYNTTFWTLVQQGGMGAREAEQRLSGTVSSDKNEILFKEFGINYNNEPECFKKGTVLYRDVSSTSF
;
A
#
# COMPACT_ATOMS: atom_id res chain seq x y z
N MET A 1 0.89 4.53 7.56
CA MET A 1 -0.11 4.19 6.53
C MET A 1 -1.28 3.42 7.14
N ASN A 2 -1.12 2.15 7.54
CA ASN A 2 -2.24 1.28 7.95
C ASN A 2 -3.14 1.86 9.04
N ALA A 3 -2.58 2.46 10.09
CA ALA A 3 -3.37 3.05 11.16
C ALA A 3 -4.18 4.28 10.73
N ALA A 4 -3.66 5.06 9.76
CA ALA A 4 -4.42 6.16 9.17
C ALA A 4 -5.55 5.62 8.28
N ALA A 5 -5.29 4.56 7.51
CA ALA A 5 -6.32 3.89 6.71
C ALA A 5 -7.44 3.29 7.58
N GLU A 6 -7.08 2.64 8.68
CA GLU A 6 -8.02 2.09 9.65
C GLU A 6 -8.89 3.20 10.26
N ALA A 7 -8.29 4.35 10.61
CA ALA A 7 -9.02 5.49 11.13
C ALA A 7 -9.98 6.09 10.10
N VAL A 8 -9.56 6.24 8.84
CA VAL A 8 -10.44 6.64 7.72
C VAL A 8 -11.63 5.69 7.58
N MET A 9 -11.38 4.37 7.63
CA MET A 9 -12.48 3.40 7.60
C MET A 9 -13.37 3.51 8.84
N LYS A 10 -12.86 3.83 10.02
CA LYS A 10 -13.73 4.05 11.20
C LYS A 10 -14.61 5.28 11.06
N GLU A 11 -14.11 6.38 10.50
CA GLU A 11 -14.87 7.62 10.31
C GLU A 11 -15.89 7.57 9.17
N LEU A 12 -15.60 6.81 8.11
CA LEU A 12 -16.45 6.71 6.92
C LEU A 12 -17.05 5.30 6.81
N PRO A 13 -18.21 5.02 7.43
CA PRO A 13 -18.81 3.68 7.54
C PRO A 13 -19.15 3.05 6.17
N ASP A 14 -19.40 3.86 5.15
CA ASP A 14 -19.67 3.41 3.77
C ASP A 14 -18.47 2.68 3.10
N LEU A 15 -17.26 2.81 3.65
CA LEU A 15 -16.09 2.08 3.17
C LEU A 15 -16.15 0.62 3.61
N VAL A 16 -16.02 -0.32 2.68
CA VAL A 16 -16.15 -1.77 2.96
C VAL A 16 -14.83 -2.52 2.90
N LEU A 17 -13.88 -2.01 2.13
CA LEU A 17 -12.57 -2.61 1.91
C LEU A 17 -11.54 -1.49 1.71
N ALA A 18 -10.33 -1.69 2.20
CA ALA A 18 -9.16 -0.92 1.82
C ALA A 18 -7.96 -1.83 1.58
N TYR A 19 -7.14 -1.47 0.61
CA TYR A 19 -5.87 -2.14 0.31
C TYR A 19 -4.76 -1.10 0.30
N GLY A 20 -3.61 -1.41 0.92
CA GLY A 20 -2.47 -0.51 0.92
C GLY A 20 -1.13 -1.21 0.81
N ASN A 21 -0.20 -0.54 0.14
CA ASN A 21 1.19 -0.94 -0.04
C ASN A 21 2.03 0.33 -0.27
N SER A 22 3.30 0.33 0.14
CA SER A 22 4.18 1.50 0.03
C SER A 22 3.51 2.76 0.63
N ASP A 23 3.36 3.79 -0.17
CA ASP A 23 2.77 5.10 0.09
C ASP A 23 1.36 5.26 -0.52
N GLU A 24 0.76 4.18 -1.05
CA GLU A 24 -0.60 4.19 -1.59
C GLU A 24 -1.61 3.42 -0.73
N TYR A 25 -2.87 3.87 -0.79
CA TYR A 25 -4.03 3.18 -0.22
C TYR A 25 -5.26 3.37 -1.11
N SER A 26 -5.92 2.27 -1.46
CA SER A 26 -7.18 2.23 -2.19
C SER A 26 -8.33 1.99 -1.21
N PHE A 27 -9.37 2.82 -1.28
CA PHE A 27 -10.58 2.69 -0.45
C PHE A 27 -11.79 2.39 -1.32
N VAL A 28 -12.59 1.40 -0.94
CA VAL A 28 -13.80 0.99 -1.66
C VAL A 28 -15.03 1.41 -0.89
N PHE A 29 -15.80 2.32 -1.47
CA PHE A 29 -17.17 2.58 -1.04
C PHE A 29 -18.09 1.46 -1.50
N HIS A 30 -19.07 1.07 -0.66
CA HIS A 30 -20.12 0.15 -1.10
C HIS A 30 -20.85 0.72 -2.33
N LYS A 31 -21.27 -0.13 -3.27
CA LYS A 31 -21.91 0.30 -4.52
C LYS A 31 -23.17 1.15 -4.30
N ASP A 32 -23.89 0.89 -3.21
CA ASP A 32 -25.11 1.60 -2.80
C ASP A 32 -24.84 2.86 -1.94
N CYS A 33 -23.58 3.28 -1.78
CA CYS A 33 -23.21 4.48 -1.02
C CYS A 33 -23.92 5.74 -1.53
N VAL A 34 -24.48 6.54 -0.63
CA VAL A 34 -25.13 7.83 -0.94
C VAL A 34 -24.39 9.05 -0.38
N LEU A 35 -23.23 8.82 0.26
CA LEU A 35 -22.42 9.85 0.91
C LEU A 35 -22.10 10.99 -0.06
N PHE A 36 -22.32 12.23 0.40
CA PHE A 36 -22.10 13.46 -0.36
C PHE A 36 -22.76 13.48 -1.75
N GLU A 37 -23.91 12.83 -1.91
CA GLU A 37 -24.61 12.70 -3.21
C GLU A 37 -23.69 12.12 -4.29
N ARG A 38 -22.74 11.26 -3.89
CA ARG A 38 -21.75 10.61 -4.76
C ARG A 38 -20.86 11.59 -5.53
N ARG A 39 -20.72 12.82 -5.04
CA ARG A 39 -19.84 13.84 -5.64
C ARG A 39 -18.38 13.41 -5.50
N ALA A 40 -17.77 13.01 -6.62
CA ALA A 40 -16.39 12.55 -6.67
C ALA A 40 -15.40 13.51 -5.98
N SER A 41 -15.54 14.82 -6.16
CA SER A 41 -14.68 15.81 -5.51
C SER A 41 -14.79 15.77 -3.98
N LYS A 42 -15.99 15.58 -3.42
CA LYS A 42 -16.20 15.47 -1.97
C LYS A 42 -15.66 14.15 -1.43
N LEU A 43 -15.93 13.03 -2.11
CA LEU A 43 -15.39 11.73 -1.70
C LEU A 43 -13.86 11.74 -1.67
N THR A 44 -13.21 12.17 -2.76
CA THR A 44 -11.75 12.22 -2.86
C THR A 44 -11.14 13.16 -1.82
N THR A 45 -11.62 14.40 -1.73
CA THR A 45 -11.03 15.39 -0.79
C THR A 45 -11.24 15.01 0.67
N THR A 46 -12.37 14.40 1.03
CA THR A 46 -12.59 13.87 2.39
C THR A 46 -11.62 12.74 2.70
N ILE A 47 -11.47 11.74 1.81
CA ILE A 47 -10.49 10.65 2.01
C ILE A 47 -9.08 11.21 2.18
N VAL A 48 -8.63 12.07 1.26
CA VAL A 48 -7.27 12.63 1.28
C VAL A 48 -7.02 13.45 2.55
N SER A 49 -7.95 14.34 2.90
CA SER A 49 -7.78 15.22 4.07
C SER A 49 -7.82 14.43 5.39
N THR A 50 -8.74 13.50 5.55
CA THR A 50 -8.81 12.62 6.73
C THR A 50 -7.57 11.73 6.83
N PHE A 51 -7.14 11.11 5.74
CA PHE A 51 -5.95 10.26 5.72
C PHE A 51 -4.68 11.04 6.08
N THR A 52 -4.48 12.21 5.46
CA THR A 52 -3.34 13.09 5.74
C THR A 52 -3.34 13.53 7.20
N SER A 53 -4.50 13.94 7.73
CA SER A 53 -4.64 14.37 9.13
C SER A 53 -4.27 13.25 10.09
N TYR A 54 -4.76 12.02 9.87
CA TYR A 54 -4.38 10.88 10.70
C TYR A 54 -2.93 10.45 10.52
N TYR A 55 -2.37 10.55 9.32
CA TYR A 55 -0.95 10.25 9.10
C TYR A 55 -0.06 11.16 9.95
N VAL A 56 -0.34 12.47 9.94
CA VAL A 56 0.38 13.46 10.76
C VAL A 56 0.11 13.26 12.25
N PHE A 57 -1.15 13.07 12.64
CA PHE A 57 -1.54 12.88 14.04
C PHE A 57 -0.91 11.63 14.66
N LEU A 58 -0.85 10.53 13.92
CA LEU A 58 -0.30 9.27 14.41
C LEU A 58 1.22 9.17 14.26
N TRP A 59 1.87 10.11 13.56
CA TRP A 59 3.31 10.06 13.33
C TRP A 59 4.15 9.88 14.61
N PRO A 60 3.94 10.67 15.69
CA PRO A 60 4.74 10.53 16.92
C PRO A 60 4.56 9.17 17.62
N LYS A 61 3.45 8.47 17.38
CA LYS A 61 3.21 7.12 17.92
C LYS A 61 4.15 6.08 17.31
N TYR A 62 4.49 6.23 16.03
CA TYR A 62 5.34 5.29 15.30
C TYR A 62 6.80 5.75 15.19
N PHE A 63 7.04 7.07 15.27
CA PHE A 63 8.35 7.69 15.15
C PHE A 63 8.59 8.71 16.27
N PRO A 64 8.66 8.26 17.54
CA PRO A 64 8.75 9.16 18.70
C PRO A 64 9.98 10.07 18.66
N ASP A 65 11.10 9.56 18.14
CA ASP A 65 12.38 10.28 18.13
C ASP A 65 12.67 11.02 16.81
N LYS A 66 11.71 11.04 15.88
CA LYS A 66 11.88 11.65 14.56
C LYS A 66 10.71 12.58 14.27
N PRO A 67 10.66 13.80 14.82
CA PRO A 67 9.56 14.73 14.55
C PRO A 67 9.46 15.06 13.06
N LEU A 68 8.23 15.34 12.60
CA LEU A 68 8.02 15.78 11.22
C LEU A 68 8.73 17.10 10.96
N THR A 69 9.38 17.19 9.80
CA THR A 69 10.00 18.42 9.30
C THR A 69 9.50 18.67 7.88
N PRO A 70 9.45 19.94 7.42
CA PRO A 70 9.07 20.24 6.04
C PRO A 70 10.01 19.59 5.01
N PRO A 71 9.49 19.14 3.85
CA PRO A 71 8.09 19.17 3.45
C PRO A 71 7.25 18.16 4.25
N LEU A 72 6.04 18.58 4.66
CA LEU A 72 5.14 17.71 5.39
C LEU A 72 4.52 16.65 4.46
N PRO A 73 4.12 15.49 5.00
CA PRO A 73 3.40 14.49 4.24
C PRO A 73 2.13 15.07 3.63
N SER A 74 1.92 14.80 2.35
CA SER A 74 0.72 15.15 1.61
C SER A 74 0.40 14.02 0.64
N PHE A 75 -0.88 13.79 0.41
CA PHE A 75 -1.36 12.72 -0.48
C PHE A 75 -2.19 13.32 -1.62
N ASP A 76 -2.06 12.74 -2.80
CA ASP A 76 -3.04 12.94 -3.87
C ASP A 76 -4.18 11.93 -3.73
N GLY A 77 -5.21 12.07 -4.56
CA GLY A 77 -6.32 11.14 -4.57
C GLY A 77 -7.12 11.25 -5.85
N ARG A 78 -7.78 10.15 -6.21
CA ARG A 78 -8.68 10.08 -7.36
C ARG A 78 -9.85 9.16 -7.06
N ALA A 79 -11.00 9.46 -7.66
CA ALA A 79 -12.17 8.60 -7.66
C ALA A 79 -12.25 7.84 -8.98
N VAL A 80 -12.45 6.53 -8.93
CA VAL A 80 -12.61 5.66 -10.11
C VAL A 80 -13.85 4.81 -9.89
N CYS A 81 -14.72 4.75 -10.90
CA CYS A 81 -15.94 3.96 -10.86
C CYS A 81 -15.74 2.61 -11.55
N TYR A 82 -16.06 1.53 -10.86
CA TYR A 82 -16.11 0.18 -11.42
C TYR A 82 -17.56 -0.26 -11.56
N PRO A 83 -18.03 -0.62 -12.76
CA PRO A 83 -19.44 -0.95 -13.00
C PRO A 83 -19.84 -2.34 -12.52
N SER A 84 -18.87 -3.17 -12.12
CA SER A 84 -19.10 -4.52 -11.60
C SER A 84 -18.06 -4.91 -10.56
N ASP A 85 -18.42 -5.86 -9.71
CA ASP A 85 -17.50 -6.46 -8.74
C ASP A 85 -16.33 -7.18 -9.42
N PHE A 86 -16.52 -7.67 -10.65
CA PHE A 86 -15.44 -8.26 -11.45
C PHE A 86 -14.36 -7.22 -11.76
N ASN A 87 -14.75 -6.04 -12.25
CA ASN A 87 -13.77 -4.97 -12.53
C ASN A 87 -13.07 -4.48 -11.26
N LEU A 88 -13.79 -4.43 -10.13
CA LEU A 88 -13.20 -4.10 -8.83
C LEU A 88 -12.16 -5.15 -8.40
N ARG A 89 -12.46 -6.44 -8.58
CA ARG A 89 -11.53 -7.54 -8.29
C ARG A 89 -10.28 -7.47 -9.18
N ASP A 90 -10.44 -7.15 -10.46
CA ASP A 90 -9.31 -6.96 -11.38
C ASP A 90 -8.42 -5.80 -10.91
N TYR A 91 -9.02 -4.67 -10.50
CA TYR A 91 -8.27 -3.55 -9.94
C TYR A 91 -7.50 -3.95 -8.67
N MET A 92 -8.15 -4.62 -7.72
CA MET A 92 -7.47 -5.06 -6.48
C MET A 92 -6.36 -6.07 -6.75
N SER A 93 -6.58 -6.98 -7.70
CA SER A 93 -5.55 -7.94 -8.15
C SER A 93 -4.38 -7.20 -8.78
N TRP A 94 -4.65 -6.19 -9.60
CA TRP A 94 -3.61 -5.35 -10.21
C TRP A 94 -2.78 -4.61 -9.17
N ARG A 95 -3.41 -4.01 -8.14
CA ARG A 95 -2.68 -3.37 -7.02
C ARG A 95 -1.80 -4.37 -6.27
N GLN A 96 -2.28 -5.58 -6.03
CA GLN A 96 -1.50 -6.61 -5.35
C GLN A 96 -0.34 -7.17 -6.20
N VAL A 97 -0.55 -7.30 -7.51
CA VAL A 97 0.53 -7.68 -8.45
C VAL A 97 1.62 -6.61 -8.46
N ASP A 98 1.25 -5.33 -8.48
CA ASP A 98 2.19 -4.21 -8.40
C ASP A 98 3.02 -4.26 -7.10
N CYS A 99 2.37 -4.48 -5.95
CA CYS A 99 3.04 -4.72 -4.67
C CYS A 99 4.07 -5.86 -4.75
N HIS A 100 3.69 -7.00 -5.32
CA HIS A 100 4.59 -8.15 -5.42
C HIS A 100 5.82 -7.88 -6.28
N ILE A 101 5.63 -7.25 -7.44
CA ILE A 101 6.71 -6.90 -8.37
C ILE A 101 7.66 -5.88 -7.73
N ASN A 102 7.11 -4.81 -7.17
CA ASN A 102 7.88 -3.73 -6.56
C ASN A 102 8.64 -4.21 -5.33
N ASN A 103 8.03 -5.02 -4.46
CA ASN A 103 8.72 -5.54 -3.28
C ASN A 103 9.87 -6.47 -3.68
N LEU A 104 9.66 -7.42 -4.58
CA LEU A 104 10.74 -8.33 -5.02
C LEU A 104 11.90 -7.55 -5.65
N TYR A 105 11.59 -6.58 -6.53
CA TYR A 105 12.62 -5.72 -7.11
C TYR A 105 13.39 -4.94 -6.03
N ASN A 106 12.69 -4.26 -5.13
CA ASN A 106 13.31 -3.41 -4.11
C ASN A 106 14.11 -4.22 -3.09
N THR A 107 13.63 -5.39 -2.67
CA THR A 107 14.38 -6.30 -1.78
C THR A 107 15.69 -6.71 -2.44
N THR A 108 15.67 -7.14 -3.71
CA THR A 108 16.90 -7.52 -4.42
C THR A 108 17.81 -6.31 -4.65
N PHE A 109 17.27 -5.18 -5.08
CA PHE A 109 18.02 -3.96 -5.34
C PHE A 109 18.76 -3.47 -4.09
N TRP A 110 18.06 -3.31 -2.98
CA TRP A 110 18.67 -2.81 -1.74
C TRP A 110 19.62 -3.83 -1.11
N THR A 111 19.39 -5.14 -1.30
CA THR A 111 20.36 -6.16 -0.89
C THR A 111 21.66 -6.03 -1.68
N LEU A 112 21.60 -5.87 -3.00
CA LEU A 112 22.78 -5.66 -3.84
C LEU A 112 23.56 -4.39 -3.43
N VAL A 113 22.85 -3.31 -3.12
CA VAL A 113 23.49 -2.04 -2.69
C VAL A 113 24.06 -2.13 -1.28
N GLN A 114 23.26 -2.53 -0.30
CA GLN A 114 23.62 -2.42 1.12
C GLN A 114 24.50 -3.58 1.61
N GLN A 115 24.29 -4.80 1.08
CA GLN A 115 25.05 -5.99 1.47
C GLN A 115 26.09 -6.38 0.40
N GLY A 116 25.75 -6.22 -0.88
CA GLY A 116 26.65 -6.51 -2.00
C GLY A 116 27.66 -5.40 -2.30
N GLY A 117 27.47 -4.20 -1.74
CA GLY A 117 28.36 -3.05 -1.96
C GLY A 117 28.29 -2.46 -3.38
N MET A 118 27.29 -2.82 -4.18
CA MET A 118 27.10 -2.28 -5.53
C MET A 118 26.66 -0.81 -5.49
N GLY A 119 27.07 -0.05 -6.50
CA GLY A 119 26.48 1.28 -6.73
C GLY A 119 25.01 1.18 -7.18
N ALA A 120 24.17 2.16 -6.83
CA ALA A 120 22.74 2.15 -7.19
C ALA A 120 22.50 1.93 -8.70
N ARG A 121 23.27 2.62 -9.57
CA ARG A 121 23.16 2.48 -11.03
C ARG A 121 23.60 1.09 -11.52
N GLU A 122 24.59 0.50 -10.86
CA GLU A 122 25.09 -0.83 -11.18
C GLU A 122 24.05 -1.89 -10.79
N ALA A 123 23.45 -1.78 -9.60
CA ALA A 123 22.37 -2.65 -9.15
C ALA A 123 21.14 -2.56 -10.09
N GLU A 124 20.77 -1.36 -10.53
CA GLU A 124 19.68 -1.17 -11.51
C GLU A 124 19.99 -1.88 -12.83
N GLN A 125 21.20 -1.70 -13.36
CA GLN A 125 21.66 -2.37 -14.60
C GLN A 125 21.70 -3.89 -14.44
N ARG A 126 22.14 -4.39 -13.28
CA ARG A 126 22.16 -5.82 -12.97
C ARG A 126 20.77 -6.44 -12.95
N LEU A 127 19.78 -5.69 -12.49
CA LEU A 127 18.39 -6.14 -12.44
C LEU A 127 17.62 -5.92 -13.75
N SER A 128 18.18 -5.15 -14.69
CA SER A 128 17.58 -4.91 -15.99
C SER A 128 17.40 -6.22 -16.78
N GLY A 129 16.21 -6.43 -17.34
CA GLY A 129 15.86 -7.63 -18.12
C GLY A 129 15.64 -8.90 -17.30
N THR A 130 15.88 -8.89 -15.98
CA THR A 130 15.68 -10.05 -15.12
C THR A 130 14.20 -10.34 -14.89
N VAL A 131 13.84 -11.62 -14.80
CA VAL A 131 12.50 -12.07 -14.38
C VAL A 131 12.44 -12.31 -12.87
N SER A 132 11.27 -12.70 -12.34
CA SER A 132 11.10 -12.92 -10.90
C SER A 132 11.98 -14.06 -10.37
N SER A 133 12.18 -15.14 -11.13
CA SER A 133 13.05 -16.25 -10.71
C SER A 133 14.49 -15.81 -10.52
N ASP A 134 15.02 -14.99 -11.43
CA ASP A 134 16.40 -14.50 -11.36
C ASP A 134 16.64 -13.68 -10.09
N LYS A 135 15.69 -12.81 -9.72
CA LYS A 135 15.75 -11.99 -8.50
C LYS A 135 15.73 -12.85 -7.24
N ASN A 136 14.90 -13.90 -7.23
CA ASN A 136 14.90 -14.88 -6.14
C ASN A 136 16.22 -15.64 -6.06
N GLU A 137 16.80 -16.02 -7.20
CA GLU A 137 18.10 -16.68 -7.24
C GLU A 137 19.24 -15.78 -6.74
N ILE A 138 19.25 -14.49 -7.11
CA ILE A 138 20.22 -13.51 -6.60
C ILE A 138 20.12 -13.44 -5.07
N LEU A 139 18.93 -13.22 -4.52
CA LEU A 139 18.71 -13.16 -3.07
C LEU A 139 19.18 -14.43 -2.37
N PHE A 140 18.84 -15.60 -2.91
CA PHE A 140 19.11 -16.87 -2.26
C PHE A 140 20.57 -17.31 -2.38
N LYS A 141 21.14 -17.30 -3.59
CA LYS A 141 22.48 -17.83 -3.85
C LYS A 141 23.59 -16.88 -3.42
N GLU A 142 23.41 -15.58 -3.61
CA GLU A 142 24.45 -14.59 -3.32
C GLU A 142 24.38 -14.08 -1.87
N PHE A 143 23.18 -14.00 -1.29
CA PHE A 143 22.97 -13.41 0.04
C PHE A 143 22.35 -14.37 1.07
N GLY A 144 21.99 -15.60 0.69
CA GLY A 144 21.37 -16.55 1.61
C GLY A 144 19.95 -16.16 2.05
N ILE A 145 19.30 -15.23 1.35
CA ILE A 145 17.98 -14.70 1.68
C ILE A 145 16.92 -15.48 0.91
N ASN A 146 16.06 -16.19 1.63
CA ASN A 146 14.85 -16.77 1.04
C ASN A 146 13.72 -15.74 1.07
N TYR A 147 13.38 -15.17 -0.09
CA TYR A 147 12.33 -14.16 -0.22
C TYR A 147 10.97 -14.61 0.35
N ASN A 148 10.68 -15.91 0.36
CA ASN A 148 9.44 -16.42 0.95
C ASN A 148 9.36 -16.20 2.47
N ASN A 149 10.49 -15.97 3.13
CA ASN A 149 10.54 -15.67 4.57
C ASN A 149 10.42 -14.17 4.88
N GLU A 150 10.37 -13.31 3.85
CA GLU A 150 10.05 -11.89 4.06
C GLU A 150 8.65 -11.74 4.68
N PRO A 151 8.42 -10.73 5.54
CA PRO A 151 7.13 -10.47 6.13
C PRO A 151 6.00 -10.39 5.10
N GLU A 152 4.87 -11.04 5.39
CA GLU A 152 3.72 -11.08 4.47
C GLU A 152 3.20 -9.69 4.10
N CYS A 153 3.23 -8.74 5.04
CA CYS A 153 2.80 -7.37 4.75
C CYS A 153 3.64 -6.67 3.67
N PHE A 154 4.91 -7.05 3.50
CA PHE A 154 5.77 -6.54 2.42
C PHE A 154 5.49 -7.23 1.09
N LYS A 155 5.26 -8.55 1.11
CA LYS A 155 5.01 -9.33 -0.12
C LYS A 155 3.60 -9.20 -0.67
N LYS A 156 2.62 -8.93 0.19
CA LYS A 156 1.17 -9.01 -0.13
C LYS A 156 0.44 -7.69 0.08
N GLY A 157 1.05 -6.71 0.73
CA GLY A 157 0.41 -5.49 1.19
C GLY A 157 -0.49 -5.74 2.40
N THR A 158 -1.33 -4.76 2.72
CA THR A 158 -2.29 -4.81 3.83
C THR A 158 -3.71 -4.68 3.32
N VAL A 159 -4.58 -5.62 3.70
CA VAL A 159 -6.03 -5.54 3.46
C VAL A 159 -6.72 -5.19 4.77
N LEU A 160 -7.59 -4.18 4.73
CA LEU A 160 -8.52 -3.84 5.80
C LEU A 160 -9.94 -4.07 5.28
N TYR A 161 -10.79 -4.72 6.07
CA TYR A 161 -12.19 -4.96 5.70
C TYR A 161 -13.08 -4.80 6.94
N ARG A 162 -14.36 -4.50 6.71
CA ARG A 162 -15.34 -4.55 7.80
C ARG A 162 -15.81 -5.98 8.01
N ASP A 163 -15.66 -6.45 9.23
CA ASP A 163 -16.25 -7.70 9.65
C ASP A 163 -17.71 -7.49 10.04
N VAL A 164 -18.64 -7.97 9.19
CA VAL A 164 -20.08 -7.92 9.43
C VAL A 164 -20.60 -9.15 10.19
N SER A 165 -19.73 -10.13 10.50
CA SER A 165 -20.11 -11.36 11.21
C SER A 165 -20.39 -11.14 12.70
N SER A 166 -20.05 -9.98 13.24
CA SER A 166 -20.20 -9.64 14.66
C SER A 166 -21.54 -9.00 15.04
N THR A 167 -22.47 -8.84 14.09
CA THR A 167 -23.85 -8.40 14.39
C THR A 167 -24.68 -9.58 14.91
N SER A 168 -24.48 -9.95 16.18
CA SER A 168 -25.47 -10.73 16.93
C SER A 168 -26.64 -9.80 17.23
N PHE A 169 -27.81 -10.08 16.66
CA PHE A 169 -29.07 -9.43 17.04
C PHE A 169 -29.48 -9.79 18.46
#